data_AF-A0A5E4WJN8-F1
#
_entry.id   AF-A0A5E4WJN8-F1
#
_cell.length_a   1.000
_cell.length_b   1.000
_cell.length_c   1.000
_cell.angle_alpha   90.00
_cell.angle_beta   90.00
_cell.angle_gamma   90.00
#
_symmetry.space_group_name_H-M   'P 1'
#
loop_
_entity.id
_entity.type
_entity.pdbx_description
1 polymer ?
#
loop_
_entity_poly.entity_id
_entity_poly.type
_entity_poly.pdbx_seq_one_letter_code
_entity_poly.pdbx_strand_id
1 'polypeptide(L)'
;MEVSVQPLGERFAAIPGDNLLKALTDRQIPISYSCLSGRCGTCRCKVVSGDVQEAGGYAYRHHAGNDTAGETGADARYVLACQATVHGDCEIELPEVDEVVVHPAKILKATVLAIEPLTHDIQRLVLKPAKPLSFSPGQYATLQFTPDHIRPYSMAGIDADGTLEFHIRRVPGGAVTGYVAEQLKVGDAVRVSGPLGTSYLRTRHEGPMLCVAGGTGLAPVLSIVRGAVARGMTNPIEIYVGARSPSDVYGLEWLRELAARHDGIVRLHVVTTTGEPVVSEVLADVSDSSNSFDTSVVPSDSGPSYRLGHVTDAVAADFASADALAGWRAYLCGAPPMVDAATALLRARGIDAAHIYADAFYANAA
;
A
#
# COMPACT_ATOMS: atom_id res chain seq x y z
N MET A 1 -11.84 19.35 -28.86
CA MET A 1 -12.99 19.06 -27.98
C MET A 1 -12.78 19.69 -26.63
N GLU A 2 -13.85 19.99 -25.91
CA GLU A 2 -13.84 20.57 -24.57
C GLU A 2 -14.01 19.47 -23.51
N VAL A 3 -13.14 19.47 -22.50
CA VAL A 3 -13.27 18.64 -21.29
C VAL A 3 -13.66 19.55 -20.14
N SER A 4 -14.78 19.24 -19.49
CA SER A 4 -15.26 19.88 -18.25
C SER A 4 -14.96 18.98 -17.06
N VAL A 5 -14.43 19.55 -15.96
CA VAL A 5 -14.02 18.81 -14.76
C VAL A 5 -14.83 19.25 -13.54
N GLN A 6 -15.68 18.37 -13.02
CA GLN A 6 -16.38 18.52 -11.76
C GLN A 6 -15.59 17.91 -10.58
N PRO A 7 -15.77 18.43 -9.35
CA PRO A 7 -16.53 19.64 -8.99
C PRO A 7 -15.74 20.94 -9.21
N LEU A 8 -14.51 20.86 -9.74
CA LEU A 8 -13.58 22.00 -9.84
C LEU A 8 -14.07 23.13 -10.77
N GLY A 9 -14.95 22.83 -11.72
CA GLY A 9 -15.44 23.80 -12.71
C GLY A 9 -14.39 24.14 -13.79
N GLU A 10 -13.26 23.43 -13.81
CA GLU A 10 -12.18 23.63 -14.77
C GLU A 10 -12.60 23.15 -16.16
N ARG A 11 -12.18 23.88 -17.20
CA ARG A 11 -12.44 23.53 -18.59
C ARG A 11 -11.20 23.67 -19.44
N PHE A 12 -10.97 22.71 -20.31
CA PHE A 12 -9.83 22.77 -21.20
C PHE A 12 -10.07 22.10 -22.55
N ALA A 13 -9.37 22.59 -23.57
CA ALA A 13 -9.32 21.97 -24.88
C ALA A 13 -8.39 20.74 -24.88
N ALA A 14 -8.86 19.66 -25.50
CA ALA A 14 -8.09 18.43 -25.78
C ALA A 14 -8.17 18.07 -27.28
N ILE A 15 -7.20 17.27 -27.75
CA ILE A 15 -7.11 16.72 -29.11
C ILE A 15 -7.58 15.24 -29.10
N PRO A 16 -8.36 14.79 -30.08
CA PRO A 16 -8.82 13.39 -30.14
C PRO A 16 -7.66 12.39 -29.95
N GLY A 17 -7.83 11.47 -29.00
CA GLY A 17 -6.81 10.51 -28.60
C GLY A 17 -5.91 10.96 -27.44
N ASP A 18 -6.03 12.19 -26.93
CA ASP A 18 -5.29 12.65 -25.75
C ASP A 18 -5.58 11.76 -24.54
N ASN A 19 -4.53 11.30 -23.86
CA ASN A 19 -4.66 10.57 -22.60
C ASN A 19 -5.22 11.48 -21.50
N LEU A 20 -6.30 11.05 -20.86
CA LEU A 20 -7.04 11.86 -19.89
C LEU A 20 -6.18 12.24 -18.68
N LEU A 21 -5.43 11.29 -18.10
CA LEU A 21 -4.55 11.59 -16.98
C LEU A 21 -3.49 12.61 -17.36
N LYS A 22 -2.82 12.41 -18.52
CA LYS A 22 -1.81 13.36 -18.99
C LYS A 22 -2.39 14.76 -19.20
N ALA A 23 -3.57 14.85 -19.82
CA ALA A 23 -4.23 16.13 -20.08
C ALA A 23 -4.56 16.90 -18.79
N LEU A 24 -4.98 16.20 -17.74
CA LEU A 24 -5.21 16.74 -16.39
C LEU A 24 -3.89 17.18 -15.74
N THR A 25 -2.87 16.31 -15.74
CA THR A 25 -1.59 16.61 -15.05
C THR A 25 -0.80 17.74 -15.70
N ASP A 26 -0.79 17.84 -17.04
CA ASP A 26 -0.11 18.91 -17.77
C ASP A 26 -0.66 20.30 -17.41
N ARG A 27 -1.95 20.35 -17.00
CA ARG A 27 -2.68 21.56 -16.61
C ARG A 27 -2.75 21.74 -15.09
N GLN A 28 -2.04 20.89 -14.34
CA GLN A 28 -2.02 20.91 -12.87
C GLN A 28 -3.41 20.71 -12.23
N ILE A 29 -4.34 20.06 -12.94
CA ILE A 29 -5.64 19.70 -12.37
C ILE A 29 -5.43 18.52 -11.41
N PRO A 30 -5.86 18.61 -10.14
CA PRO A 30 -5.54 17.64 -9.12
C PRO A 30 -6.32 16.33 -9.33
N ILE A 31 -5.62 15.29 -9.77
CA ILE A 31 -6.12 13.92 -9.85
C ILE A 31 -5.13 12.99 -9.13
N SER A 32 -5.66 12.01 -8.40
CA SER A 32 -4.81 11.01 -7.76
C SER A 32 -4.33 9.97 -8.77
N TYR A 33 -3.05 9.59 -8.77
CA TYR A 33 -2.54 8.51 -9.62
C TYR A 33 -1.28 7.85 -9.04
N SER A 34 -1.01 6.60 -9.43
CA SER A 34 0.18 5.86 -9.00
C SER A 34 0.78 5.01 -10.14
N CYS A 35 0.15 3.89 -10.52
CA CYS A 35 0.80 2.85 -11.34
C CYS A 35 0.94 3.15 -12.84
N LEU A 36 0.21 4.15 -13.36
CA LEU A 36 0.09 4.49 -14.80
C LEU A 36 -0.28 3.34 -15.77
N SER A 37 -0.63 2.17 -15.25
CA SER A 37 -0.85 0.93 -16.02
C SER A 37 -2.26 0.37 -15.90
N GLY A 38 -3.19 1.16 -15.35
CA GLY A 38 -4.61 0.78 -15.22
C GLY A 38 -4.90 -0.21 -14.09
N ARG A 39 -3.96 -0.44 -13.17
CA ARG A 39 -4.09 -1.53 -12.20
C ARG A 39 -4.48 -1.06 -10.79
N CYS A 40 -3.90 0.03 -10.29
CA CYS A 40 -4.15 0.51 -8.93
C CYS A 40 -5.53 1.16 -8.69
N GLY A 41 -6.26 1.54 -9.76
CA GLY A 41 -7.55 2.22 -9.65
C GLY A 41 -7.51 3.66 -9.10
N THR A 42 -6.35 4.19 -8.71
CA THR A 42 -6.24 5.50 -8.04
C THR A 42 -6.65 6.69 -8.91
N CYS A 43 -6.49 6.59 -10.23
CA CYS A 43 -6.87 7.62 -11.20
C CYS A 43 -8.31 7.45 -11.72
N ARG A 44 -9.18 6.82 -10.93
CA ARG A 44 -10.57 6.63 -11.28
C ARG A 44 -11.28 7.98 -11.33
N CYS A 45 -12.05 8.21 -12.37
CA CYS A 45 -12.95 9.34 -12.51
C CYS A 45 -14.29 8.86 -13.07
N LYS A 46 -15.36 9.59 -12.77
CA LYS A 46 -16.69 9.35 -13.32
C LYS A 46 -16.82 10.13 -14.62
N VAL A 47 -17.40 9.51 -15.64
CA VAL A 47 -17.80 10.15 -16.88
C VAL A 47 -19.26 10.56 -16.72
N VAL A 48 -19.49 11.86 -16.56
CA VAL A 48 -20.83 12.43 -16.43
C VAL A 48 -21.51 12.48 -17.80
N SER A 49 -20.77 12.86 -18.84
CA SER A 49 -21.23 12.86 -20.22
C SER A 49 -20.06 12.82 -21.23
N GLY A 50 -20.35 12.49 -22.49
CA GLY A 50 -19.40 12.59 -23.60
C GLY A 50 -18.61 11.32 -23.96
N ASP A 51 -17.63 11.49 -24.85
CA ASP A 51 -16.85 10.39 -25.43
C ASP A 51 -15.43 10.30 -24.86
N VAL A 52 -15.30 9.46 -23.84
CA VAL A 52 -14.04 9.02 -23.24
C VAL A 52 -13.95 7.51 -23.43
N GLN A 53 -12.85 7.00 -23.98
CA GLN A 53 -12.65 5.58 -24.28
C GLN A 53 -11.50 5.03 -23.45
N GLU A 54 -11.70 3.89 -22.80
CA GLU A 54 -10.59 3.16 -22.18
C GLU A 54 -9.92 2.26 -23.21
N ALA A 55 -8.59 2.22 -23.19
CA ALA A 55 -7.84 1.29 -24.03
C ALA A 55 -8.30 -0.15 -23.74
N GLY A 56 -8.69 -0.89 -24.80
CA GLY A 56 -9.19 -2.25 -24.68
C GLY A 56 -8.17 -3.20 -24.04
N GLY A 57 -8.65 -4.14 -23.23
CA GLY A 57 -7.83 -5.19 -22.59
C GLY A 57 -7.47 -4.93 -21.12
N TYR A 58 -7.69 -3.72 -20.61
CA TYR A 58 -7.48 -3.39 -19.20
C TYR A 58 -8.81 -3.45 -18.45
N ALA A 59 -9.27 -4.66 -18.16
CA ALA A 59 -10.41 -4.86 -17.27
C ALA A 59 -9.99 -4.55 -15.82
N TYR A 60 -9.91 -3.27 -15.45
CA TYR A 60 -10.38 -2.92 -14.12
C TYR A 60 -11.86 -3.31 -14.15
N ARG A 61 -12.21 -4.43 -13.52
CA ARG A 61 -13.59 -4.93 -13.49
C ARG A 61 -14.50 -3.86 -12.86
N HIS A 62 -15.01 -2.97 -13.70
CA HIS A 62 -16.36 -2.50 -13.58
C HIS A 62 -17.23 -3.78 -13.52
N HIS A 63 -18.17 -3.84 -12.58
CA HIS A 63 -19.09 -4.95 -12.35
C HIS A 63 -18.58 -6.10 -11.47
N ALA A 64 -18.71 -5.91 -10.16
CA ALA A 64 -19.33 -6.90 -9.28
C ALA A 64 -19.90 -6.16 -8.05
N GLY A 65 -21.16 -5.72 -8.16
CA GLY A 65 -21.90 -5.06 -7.09
C GLY A 65 -23.22 -4.46 -7.59
N ASN A 66 -24.27 -5.27 -7.50
CA ASN A 66 -25.70 -5.01 -7.80
C ASN A 66 -26.17 -4.88 -9.26
N ASP A 67 -26.21 -6.01 -9.96
CA ASP A 67 -27.30 -6.31 -10.91
C ASP A 67 -28.60 -6.65 -10.13
N THR A 68 -29.11 -5.71 -9.32
CA THR A 68 -30.55 -5.65 -9.08
C THR A 68 -31.09 -4.61 -10.03
N ALA A 69 -31.55 -5.09 -11.19
CA ALA A 69 -32.45 -4.35 -12.06
C ALA A 69 -33.59 -3.77 -11.21
N GLY A 70 -33.66 -2.44 -11.14
CA GLY A 70 -34.62 -1.72 -10.30
C GLY A 70 -34.52 -0.21 -10.49
N GLU A 71 -35.06 0.25 -11.63
CA GLU A 71 -35.72 1.54 -11.87
C GLU A 71 -35.09 2.84 -11.31
N THR A 72 -34.69 3.72 -12.25
CA THR A 72 -34.32 5.16 -12.13
C THR A 72 -32.85 5.51 -11.84
N GLY A 73 -32.06 5.65 -12.91
CA GLY A 73 -30.75 6.32 -12.92
C GLY A 73 -29.81 5.65 -13.90
N ALA A 74 -29.26 6.38 -14.88
CA ALA A 74 -28.23 5.83 -15.75
C ALA A 74 -27.03 5.38 -14.89
N ASP A 75 -26.61 4.13 -15.02
CA ASP A 75 -25.46 3.60 -14.29
C ASP A 75 -24.27 4.55 -14.45
N ALA A 76 -23.72 5.01 -13.32
CA ALA A 76 -22.57 5.91 -13.33
C ALA A 76 -21.38 5.22 -14.02
N ARG A 77 -21.02 5.70 -15.21
CA ARG A 77 -19.87 5.23 -15.97
C ARG A 77 -18.60 5.79 -15.33
N TYR A 78 -17.67 4.92 -14.95
CA TYR A 78 -16.35 5.31 -14.45
C TYR A 78 -15.27 4.86 -15.43
N VAL A 79 -14.13 5.54 -15.44
CA VAL A 79 -12.93 5.16 -16.23
C VAL A 79 -11.66 5.39 -15.41
N LEU A 80 -10.57 4.72 -15.76
CA LEU A 80 -9.24 5.01 -15.24
C LEU A 80 -8.55 6.03 -16.14
N ALA A 81 -8.34 7.26 -15.65
CA ALA A 81 -7.76 8.34 -16.44
C ALA A 81 -6.41 7.99 -17.09
N CYS A 82 -5.59 7.13 -16.46
CA CYS A 82 -4.31 6.69 -17.03
C CYS A 82 -4.46 5.78 -18.26
N GLN A 83 -5.60 5.10 -18.42
CA GLN A 83 -5.91 4.23 -19.55
C GLN A 83 -7.02 4.79 -20.45
N ALA A 84 -7.50 6.01 -20.17
CA ALA A 84 -8.58 6.63 -20.91
C ALA A 84 -8.06 7.68 -21.89
N THR A 85 -8.66 7.74 -23.08
CA THR A 85 -8.43 8.75 -24.10
C THR A 85 -9.71 9.52 -24.39
N VAL A 86 -9.59 10.81 -24.68
CA VAL A 86 -10.73 11.69 -25.00
C VAL A 86 -10.96 11.68 -26.52
N HIS A 87 -12.21 11.51 -26.96
CA HIS A 87 -12.57 11.42 -28.39
C HIS A 87 -13.66 12.40 -28.84
N GLY A 88 -14.32 13.06 -27.88
CA GLY A 88 -15.30 14.12 -28.12
C GLY A 88 -15.42 15.03 -26.91
N ASP A 89 -16.34 15.99 -26.96
CA ASP A 89 -16.63 16.84 -25.79
C ASP A 89 -17.11 15.95 -24.65
N CYS A 90 -16.58 16.18 -23.45
CA CYS A 90 -16.93 15.36 -22.29
C CYS A 90 -16.93 16.12 -20.97
N GLU A 91 -17.67 15.57 -20.02
CA GLU A 91 -17.68 16.02 -18.65
C GLU A 91 -17.29 14.85 -17.76
N ILE A 92 -16.27 15.09 -16.94
CA ILE A 92 -15.80 14.14 -15.95
C ILE A 92 -15.95 14.71 -14.55
N GLU A 93 -16.18 13.83 -13.59
CA GLU A 93 -16.21 14.14 -12.18
C GLU A 93 -15.03 13.42 -11.53
N LEU A 94 -14.12 14.20 -10.95
CA LEU A 94 -13.03 13.67 -10.14
C LEU A 94 -13.57 13.40 -8.74
N PRO A 95 -13.20 12.27 -8.11
CA PRO A 95 -13.53 12.03 -6.72
C PRO A 95 -13.03 13.21 -5.89
N GLU A 96 -13.90 13.78 -5.06
CA GLU A 96 -13.45 14.73 -4.06
C GLU A 96 -12.37 14.05 -3.21
N VAL A 97 -11.20 14.66 -3.18
CA VAL A 97 -10.12 14.15 -2.36
C VAL A 97 -10.35 14.73 -0.97
N ASP A 98 -10.75 13.89 -0.01
CA ASP A 98 -10.98 14.24 1.40
C ASP A 98 -9.89 15.18 1.96
N GLU A 99 -8.65 14.98 1.51
CA GLU A 99 -7.52 15.82 1.83
C GLU A 99 -6.45 15.77 0.73
N VAL A 100 -6.15 16.93 0.13
CA VAL A 100 -5.04 17.09 -0.82
C VAL A 100 -3.87 17.74 -0.09
N VAL A 101 -2.80 16.98 0.14
CA VAL A 101 -1.52 17.50 0.62
C VAL A 101 -0.51 17.43 -0.52
N VAL A 102 -0.04 18.60 -0.98
CA VAL A 102 0.99 18.70 -2.01
C VAL A 102 2.32 19.07 -1.37
N HIS A 103 3.28 18.16 -1.47
CA HIS A 103 4.68 18.44 -1.19
C HIS A 103 5.41 18.66 -2.52
N PRO A 104 6.17 19.76 -2.69
CA PRO A 104 6.91 19.98 -3.92
C PRO A 104 7.92 18.85 -4.15
N ALA A 105 7.76 18.11 -5.25
CA ALA A 105 8.71 17.09 -5.64
C ALA A 105 10.07 17.73 -5.95
N LYS A 106 11.14 17.17 -5.38
CA LYS A 106 12.51 17.64 -5.55
C LYS A 106 13.42 16.46 -5.85
N ILE A 107 14.51 16.78 -6.54
CA ILE A 107 15.64 15.89 -6.70
C ILE A 107 16.69 16.30 -5.67
N LEU A 108 17.08 15.38 -4.80
CA LEU A 108 18.12 15.60 -3.81
C LEU A 108 19.13 14.45 -3.76
N LYS A 109 20.34 14.76 -3.30
CA LYS A 109 21.35 13.76 -2.97
C LYS A 109 21.13 13.30 -1.53
N ALA A 110 21.24 12.01 -1.29
CA ALA A 110 21.27 11.41 0.04
C ALA A 110 22.50 10.50 0.17
N THR A 111 22.92 10.25 1.40
CA THR A 111 24.04 9.34 1.72
C THR A 111 23.52 8.12 2.46
N VAL A 112 23.96 6.92 2.08
CA VAL A 112 23.63 5.69 2.81
C VAL A 112 24.22 5.74 4.21
N LEU A 113 23.37 5.65 5.22
CA LEU A 113 23.77 5.58 6.63
C LEU A 113 23.84 4.14 7.12
N ALA A 114 22.86 3.31 6.75
CA ALA A 114 22.76 1.94 7.21
C ALA A 114 22.09 1.04 6.15
N ILE A 115 22.54 -0.21 6.11
CA ILE A 115 21.93 -1.31 5.35
C ILE A 115 21.86 -2.49 6.32
N GLU A 116 20.67 -2.86 6.76
CA GLU A 116 20.47 -3.86 7.82
C GLU A 116 19.54 -4.97 7.33
N PRO A 117 19.87 -6.26 7.54
CA PRO A 117 18.94 -7.34 7.22
C PRO A 117 17.76 -7.31 8.20
N LEU A 118 16.55 -7.36 7.66
CA LEU A 118 15.29 -7.51 8.42
C LEU A 118 14.77 -8.94 8.37
N THR A 119 15.01 -9.64 7.27
CA THR A 119 14.77 -11.09 7.08
C THR A 119 15.88 -11.66 6.21
N HIS A 120 15.74 -12.92 5.79
CA HIS A 120 16.61 -13.55 4.80
C HIS A 120 16.59 -12.87 3.42
N ASP A 121 15.54 -12.09 3.09
CA ASP A 121 15.38 -11.47 1.78
C ASP A 121 14.92 -10.00 1.83
N ILE A 122 14.82 -9.37 3.01
CA ILE A 122 14.45 -7.96 3.15
C ILE A 122 15.57 -7.21 3.87
N GLN A 123 15.93 -6.05 3.32
CA GLN A 123 16.89 -5.14 3.93
C GLN A 123 16.23 -3.79 4.25
N ARG A 124 16.60 -3.22 5.39
CA ARG A 124 16.35 -1.84 5.76
C ARG A 124 17.46 -0.97 5.19
N LEU A 125 17.08 0.05 4.42
CA LEU A 125 17.98 1.06 3.90
C LEU A 125 17.66 2.40 4.57
N VAL A 126 18.64 2.99 5.24
CA VAL A 126 18.52 4.33 5.86
C VAL A 126 19.41 5.31 5.11
N LEU A 127 18.82 6.41 4.64
CA LEU A 127 19.49 7.47 3.91
C LEU A 127 19.45 8.79 4.69
N LYS A 128 20.57 9.52 4.72
CA LYS A 128 20.61 10.91 5.16
C LYS A 128 20.42 11.83 3.96
N PRO A 129 19.29 12.54 3.82
CA PRO A 129 19.12 13.48 2.72
C PRO A 129 19.97 14.74 2.99
N ALA A 130 20.62 15.28 1.94
CA ALA A 130 21.46 16.48 2.05
C ALA A 130 20.66 17.76 2.37
N LYS A 131 19.34 17.72 2.09
CA LYS A 131 18.36 18.75 2.48
C LYS A 131 17.10 18.05 3.00
N PRO A 132 16.33 18.66 3.91
CA PRO A 132 15.06 18.09 4.34
C PRO A 132 14.12 17.81 3.17
N LEU A 133 13.41 16.69 3.26
CA LEU A 133 12.35 16.30 2.33
C LEU A 133 11.05 16.20 3.12
N SER A 134 10.12 17.12 2.87
CA SER A 134 8.76 17.02 3.41
C SER A 134 7.97 16.02 2.58
N PHE A 135 7.23 15.14 3.25
CA PHE A 135 6.37 14.14 2.61
C PHE A 135 5.23 13.75 3.55
N SER A 136 4.13 13.27 2.98
CA SER A 136 3.02 12.72 3.74
C SER A 136 3.26 11.23 4.03
N PRO A 137 2.97 10.75 5.26
CA PRO A 137 3.18 9.35 5.60
C PRO A 137 2.44 8.39 4.64
N GLY A 138 3.16 7.42 4.07
CA GLY A 138 2.67 6.51 3.02
C GLY A 138 3.17 6.83 1.60
N GLN A 139 3.71 8.03 1.36
CA GLN A 139 4.32 8.38 0.06
C GLN A 139 5.59 7.56 -0.23
N TYR A 140 6.01 7.60 -1.50
CA TYR A 140 7.23 6.96 -1.97
C TYR A 140 8.19 7.95 -2.64
N ALA A 141 9.41 7.50 -2.91
CA ALA A 141 10.38 8.24 -3.71
C ALA A 141 11.04 7.31 -4.73
N THR A 142 11.46 7.86 -5.87
CA THR A 142 12.34 7.14 -6.80
C THR A 142 13.77 7.23 -6.31
N LEU A 143 14.37 6.07 -6.02
CA LEU A 143 15.78 5.94 -5.66
C LEU A 143 16.58 5.59 -6.91
N GLN A 144 17.63 6.36 -7.15
CA GLN A 144 18.63 6.12 -8.17
C GLN A 144 19.97 5.88 -7.50
N PHE A 145 20.43 4.63 -7.54
CA PHE A 145 21.72 4.22 -6.98
C PHE A 145 22.87 4.41 -7.99
N THR A 146 22.58 4.18 -9.27
CA THR A 146 23.48 4.40 -10.42
C THR A 146 22.63 4.76 -11.64
N PRO A 147 23.20 5.12 -12.81
CA PRO A 147 22.42 5.38 -14.03
C PRO A 147 21.42 4.26 -14.40
N ASP A 148 21.76 3.00 -14.16
CA ASP A 148 20.94 1.84 -14.55
C ASP A 148 20.08 1.27 -13.42
N HIS A 149 20.33 1.69 -12.18
CA HIS A 149 19.68 1.15 -10.99
C HIS A 149 18.71 2.19 -10.39
N ILE A 150 17.50 2.25 -10.95
CA ILE A 150 16.46 3.24 -10.61
C ILE A 150 15.13 2.54 -10.33
N ARG A 151 14.57 2.68 -9.12
CA ARG A 151 13.23 2.14 -8.78
C ARG A 151 12.50 3.00 -7.73
N PRO A 152 11.16 3.00 -7.73
CA PRO A 152 10.38 3.57 -6.64
C PRO A 152 10.45 2.67 -5.39
N TYR A 153 10.58 3.29 -4.22
CA TYR A 153 10.45 2.64 -2.92
C TYR A 153 9.66 3.52 -1.97
N SER A 154 8.67 2.92 -1.29
CA SER A 154 7.84 3.60 -0.30
C SER A 154 8.62 3.89 0.98
N MET A 155 8.42 5.08 1.55
CA MET A 155 9.11 5.49 2.76
C MET A 155 8.48 4.81 3.98
N ALA A 156 9.30 4.31 4.91
CA ALA A 156 8.86 3.62 6.12
C ALA A 156 8.79 4.53 7.36
N GLY A 157 9.42 5.71 7.29
CA GLY A 157 9.47 6.70 8.36
C GLY A 157 8.48 7.85 8.18
N ILE A 158 8.66 8.89 9.00
CA ILE A 158 7.97 10.17 8.89
C ILE A 158 8.98 11.28 8.59
N ASP A 159 8.54 12.40 8.04
CA ASP A 159 9.42 13.50 7.63
C ASP A 159 10.21 14.12 8.81
N ALA A 160 9.64 14.05 10.02
CA ALA A 160 10.28 14.47 11.27
C ALA A 160 11.50 13.62 11.69
N ASP A 161 11.69 12.42 11.13
CA ASP A 161 12.82 11.54 11.50
C ASP A 161 14.18 12.12 11.08
N GLY A 162 14.20 13.05 10.11
CA GLY A 162 15.44 13.65 9.58
C GLY A 162 16.31 12.68 8.77
N THR A 163 15.84 11.46 8.54
CA THR A 163 16.37 10.41 7.65
C THR A 163 15.24 9.88 6.77
N LEU A 164 15.59 9.19 5.68
CA LEU A 164 14.64 8.47 4.84
C LEU A 164 14.90 6.97 5.01
N GLU A 165 13.85 6.21 5.30
CA GLU A 165 13.93 4.76 5.54
C GLU A 165 13.12 4.00 4.49
N PHE A 166 13.68 2.89 3.99
CA PHE A 166 13.06 2.05 2.97
C PHE A 166 13.24 0.56 3.32
N HIS A 167 12.26 -0.27 2.97
CA HIS A 167 12.34 -1.73 3.09
C HIS A 167 12.39 -2.36 1.71
N ILE A 168 13.50 -3.01 1.39
CA ILE A 168 13.79 -3.50 0.04
C ILE A 168 13.85 -5.03 0.09
N ARG A 169 12.92 -5.69 -0.62
CA ARG A 169 12.97 -7.14 -0.83
C ARG A 169 13.93 -7.46 -1.96
N ARG A 170 14.81 -8.42 -1.74
CA ARG A 170 15.66 -9.01 -2.78
C ARG A 170 14.81 -9.85 -3.72
N VAL A 171 14.70 -9.42 -4.97
CA VAL A 171 14.09 -10.21 -6.04
C VAL A 171 15.19 -11.04 -6.72
N PRO A 172 15.09 -12.38 -6.77
CA PRO A 172 16.04 -13.21 -7.51
C PRO A 172 16.16 -12.76 -8.97
N GLY A 173 17.39 -12.53 -9.44
CA GLY A 173 17.66 -12.01 -10.79
C GLY A 173 17.29 -10.53 -11.00
N GLY A 174 16.78 -9.82 -9.99
CA GLY A 174 16.43 -8.41 -10.09
C GLY A 174 17.66 -7.51 -10.10
N ALA A 175 17.86 -6.72 -11.15
CA ALA A 175 19.03 -5.86 -11.31
C ALA A 175 19.22 -4.88 -10.13
N VAL A 176 18.18 -4.11 -9.79
CA VAL A 176 18.26 -3.09 -8.73
C VAL A 176 18.38 -3.72 -7.34
N THR A 177 17.57 -4.72 -7.04
CA THR A 177 17.58 -5.36 -5.72
C THR A 177 18.84 -6.21 -5.51
N GLY A 178 19.43 -6.77 -6.57
CA GLY A 178 20.74 -7.41 -6.53
C GLY A 178 21.85 -6.40 -6.24
N TYR A 179 21.85 -5.25 -6.92
CA TYR A 179 22.80 -4.17 -6.63
C TYR A 179 22.71 -3.69 -5.17
N VAL A 180 21.50 -3.45 -4.65
CA VAL A 180 21.29 -3.06 -3.25
C VAL A 180 21.81 -4.11 -2.28
N ALA A 181 21.58 -5.39 -2.57
CA ALA A 181 21.97 -6.48 -1.67
C ALA A 181 23.48 -6.77 -1.67
N GLU A 182 24.16 -6.56 -2.79
CA GLU A 182 25.52 -7.09 -3.01
C GLU A 182 26.58 -6.00 -3.18
N GLN A 183 26.20 -4.79 -3.63
CA GLN A 183 27.15 -3.77 -4.05
C GLN A 183 27.03 -2.44 -3.29
N LEU A 184 25.82 -2.06 -2.87
CA LEU A 184 25.58 -0.82 -2.14
C LEU A 184 26.27 -0.84 -0.77
N LYS A 185 26.91 0.27 -0.38
CA LYS A 185 27.66 0.41 0.87
C LYS A 185 27.27 1.66 1.63
N VAL A 186 27.48 1.63 2.95
CA VAL A 186 27.43 2.84 3.79
C VAL A 186 28.41 3.88 3.26
N GLY A 187 27.95 5.13 3.18
CA GLY A 187 28.69 6.24 2.57
C GLY A 187 28.37 6.50 1.10
N ASP A 188 27.78 5.54 0.39
CA ASP A 188 27.41 5.73 -1.02
C ASP A 188 26.37 6.83 -1.20
N ALA A 189 26.42 7.49 -2.35
CA ALA A 189 25.45 8.51 -2.72
C ALA A 189 24.24 7.89 -3.45
N VAL A 190 23.04 8.27 -3.03
CA VAL A 190 21.78 7.90 -3.67
C VAL A 190 21.06 9.17 -4.09
N ARG A 191 20.61 9.23 -5.34
CA ARG A 191 19.74 10.31 -5.80
C ARG A 191 18.29 9.95 -5.49
N VAL A 192 17.60 10.84 -4.79
CA VAL A 192 16.20 10.68 -4.37
C VAL A 192 15.35 11.68 -5.13
N SER A 193 14.31 11.20 -5.82
CA SER A 193 13.34 12.04 -6.53
C SER A 193 11.95 11.82 -5.92
N GLY A 194 11.39 12.84 -5.27
CA GLY A 194 10.10 12.74 -4.60
C GLY A 194 9.77 13.94 -3.70
N PRO A 195 8.74 13.84 -2.86
CA PRO A 195 7.89 12.66 -2.72
C PRO A 195 6.92 12.47 -3.89
N LEU A 196 6.41 11.24 -4.02
CA LEU A 196 5.46 10.80 -5.04
C LEU A 196 4.37 9.94 -4.38
N GLY A 197 3.28 9.73 -5.11
CA GLY A 197 2.20 8.85 -4.68
C GLY A 197 1.10 9.56 -3.89
N THR A 198 -0.07 8.93 -3.90
CA THR A 198 -1.33 9.52 -3.41
C THR A 198 -2.00 8.66 -2.35
N SER A 199 -1.44 7.49 -2.06
CA SER A 199 -1.79 6.65 -0.92
C SER A 199 -1.01 7.13 0.30
N TYR A 200 -1.56 8.12 1.01
CA TYR A 200 -0.93 8.71 2.19
C TYR A 200 -1.98 9.00 3.26
N LEU A 201 -1.54 9.10 4.51
CA LEU A 201 -2.40 9.35 5.66
C LEU A 201 -3.31 10.57 5.43
N ARG A 202 -4.63 10.37 5.54
CA ARG A 202 -5.64 11.43 5.61
C ARG A 202 -5.79 11.86 7.08
N THR A 203 -5.32 13.05 7.40
CA THR A 203 -5.25 13.60 8.76
C THR A 203 -6.55 14.22 9.24
N ARG A 204 -7.47 14.56 8.33
CA ARG A 204 -8.81 15.09 8.66
C ARG A 204 -9.86 14.03 8.98
N HIS A 205 -9.56 12.77 8.71
CA HIS A 205 -10.47 11.67 9.00
C HIS A 205 -10.47 11.38 10.50
N GLU A 206 -11.64 11.30 11.11
CA GLU A 206 -11.81 11.02 12.55
C GLU A 206 -12.30 9.58 12.84
N GLY A 207 -12.71 8.84 11.80
CA GLY A 207 -13.22 7.48 11.93
C GLY A 207 -12.13 6.39 11.95
N PRO A 208 -12.51 5.11 12.01
CA PRO A 208 -11.54 4.01 12.04
C PRO A 208 -10.72 3.88 10.75
N MET A 209 -9.53 3.28 10.88
CA MET A 209 -8.60 3.00 9.79
C MET A 209 -8.24 1.51 9.73
N LEU A 210 -8.19 0.95 8.52
CA LEU A 210 -7.75 -0.41 8.25
C LEU A 210 -6.46 -0.38 7.42
N CYS A 211 -5.36 -0.86 7.98
CA CYS A 211 -4.07 -0.93 7.30
C CYS A 211 -3.73 -2.39 6.97
N VAL A 212 -3.61 -2.73 5.69
CA VAL A 212 -3.27 -4.08 5.24
C VAL A 212 -1.95 -4.05 4.49
N ALA A 213 -0.99 -4.82 4.98
CA ALA A 213 0.36 -4.93 4.42
C ALA A 213 0.65 -6.37 3.99
N GLY A 214 1.29 -6.53 2.84
CA GLY A 214 1.88 -7.79 2.40
C GLY A 214 3.36 -7.63 2.07
N GLY A 215 4.24 -8.42 2.70
CA GLY A 215 5.69 -8.33 2.50
C GLY A 215 6.22 -6.93 2.76
N THR A 216 6.97 -6.35 1.81
CA THR A 216 7.52 -4.98 1.97
C THR A 216 6.48 -3.87 1.91
N GLY A 217 5.21 -4.19 1.63
CA GLY A 217 4.08 -3.28 1.82
C GLY A 217 3.93 -2.80 3.28
N LEU A 218 4.64 -3.42 4.22
CA LEU A 218 4.74 -2.95 5.58
C LEU A 218 5.44 -1.58 5.70
N ALA A 219 6.36 -1.21 4.81
CA ALA A 219 7.01 0.11 4.84
C ALA A 219 6.01 1.28 4.84
N PRO A 220 5.17 1.47 3.81
CA PRO A 220 4.21 2.57 3.81
C PRO A 220 3.17 2.46 4.92
N VAL A 221 2.77 1.25 5.34
CA VAL A 221 1.88 1.06 6.50
C VAL A 221 2.53 1.55 7.80
N LEU A 222 3.80 1.22 8.04
CA LEU A 222 4.55 1.75 9.19
C LEU A 222 4.62 3.27 9.16
N SER A 223 4.88 3.87 8.00
CA SER A 223 4.87 5.31 7.83
C SER A 223 3.51 5.90 8.22
N ILE A 224 2.40 5.38 7.68
CA ILE A 224 1.03 5.84 7.95
C ILE A 224 0.70 5.76 9.45
N VAL A 225 0.92 4.60 10.08
CA VAL A 225 0.56 4.41 11.50
C VAL A 225 1.44 5.26 12.41
N ARG A 226 2.76 5.32 12.16
CA ARG A 226 3.66 6.22 12.91
C ARG A 226 3.25 7.68 12.74
N GLY A 227 2.84 8.08 11.53
CA GLY A 227 2.35 9.42 11.23
C GLY A 227 1.08 9.77 11.99
N ALA A 228 0.13 8.84 12.08
CA ALA A 228 -1.11 9.03 12.82
C ALA A 228 -0.84 9.18 14.33
N VAL A 229 -0.03 8.28 14.89
CA VAL A 229 0.37 8.31 16.30
C VAL A 229 1.16 9.57 16.64
N ALA A 230 2.15 9.96 15.83
CA ALA A 230 2.95 11.15 16.07
C ALA A 230 2.13 12.45 16.04
N ARG A 231 0.99 12.45 15.33
CA ARG A 231 0.03 13.57 15.29
C ARG A 231 -0.99 13.55 16.43
N GLY A 232 -0.97 12.52 17.29
CA GLY A 232 -1.94 12.36 18.37
C GLY A 232 -3.34 12.01 17.87
N MET A 233 -3.47 11.40 16.69
CA MET A 233 -4.75 10.92 16.17
C MET A 233 -5.34 9.84 17.11
N THR A 234 -6.65 9.90 17.33
CA THR A 234 -7.38 8.98 18.22
C THR A 234 -8.19 7.94 17.49
N ASN A 235 -8.05 7.87 16.16
CA ASN A 235 -8.72 6.90 15.31
C ASN A 235 -8.36 5.47 15.74
N PRO A 236 -9.34 4.55 15.83
CA PRO A 236 -9.03 3.12 15.87
C PRO A 236 -8.28 2.69 14.60
N ILE A 237 -7.22 1.89 14.75
CA ILE A 237 -6.33 1.42 13.69
C ILE A 237 -6.21 -0.10 13.80
N GLU A 238 -6.72 -0.81 12.81
CA GLU A 238 -6.56 -2.25 12.65
C GLU A 238 -5.44 -2.52 11.63
N ILE A 239 -4.38 -3.21 12.05
CA ILE A 239 -3.21 -3.50 11.22
C ILE A 239 -3.18 -4.99 10.92
N TYR A 240 -3.27 -5.37 9.65
CA TYR A 240 -3.09 -6.74 9.18
C TYR A 240 -1.78 -6.86 8.41
N VAL A 241 -0.87 -7.69 8.90
CA VAL A 241 0.42 -7.97 8.25
C VAL A 241 0.41 -9.40 7.73
N GLY A 242 0.49 -9.54 6.41
CA GLY A 242 0.55 -10.79 5.69
C GLY A 242 1.98 -11.17 5.30
N ALA A 243 2.36 -12.38 5.66
CA ALA A 243 3.62 -13.00 5.23
C ALA A 243 3.37 -14.45 4.78
N ARG A 244 4.34 -15.06 4.09
CA ARG A 244 4.18 -16.46 3.66
C ARG A 244 4.39 -17.39 4.85
N SER A 245 5.54 -17.31 5.51
CA SER A 245 5.86 -18.04 6.74
C SER A 245 6.20 -17.08 7.90
N PRO A 246 6.27 -17.57 9.15
CA PRO A 246 6.78 -16.79 10.28
C PRO A 246 8.16 -16.16 10.04
N SER A 247 9.05 -16.84 9.30
CA SER A 247 10.38 -16.33 8.94
C SER A 247 10.38 -15.22 7.87
N ASP A 248 9.23 -14.98 7.22
CA ASP A 248 9.02 -13.85 6.30
C ASP A 248 8.46 -12.61 7.03
N VAL A 249 8.03 -12.75 8.30
CA VAL A 249 7.50 -11.64 9.11
C VAL A 249 8.66 -10.79 9.62
N TYR A 250 8.56 -9.46 9.45
CA TYR A 250 9.55 -8.52 9.95
C TYR A 250 8.89 -7.27 10.52
N GLY A 251 9.66 -6.48 11.28
CA GLY A 251 9.16 -5.29 11.95
C GLY A 251 8.14 -5.58 13.06
N LEU A 252 8.01 -6.83 13.47
CA LEU A 252 7.03 -7.28 14.45
C LEU A 252 7.25 -6.65 15.83
N GLU A 253 8.50 -6.49 16.24
CA GLU A 253 8.82 -5.83 17.51
C GLU A 253 8.34 -4.38 17.50
N TRP A 254 8.64 -3.61 16.44
CA TRP A 254 8.14 -2.24 16.30
C TRP A 254 6.62 -2.16 16.33
N LEU A 255 5.93 -3.07 15.64
CA LEU A 255 4.47 -3.08 15.60
C LEU A 255 3.85 -3.47 16.95
N ARG A 256 4.48 -4.40 17.70
CA ARG A 256 4.04 -4.77 19.04
C ARG A 256 4.26 -3.66 20.04
N GLU A 257 5.43 -3.05 20.03
CA GLU A 257 5.73 -1.87 20.86
C GLU A 257 4.76 -0.72 20.54
N LEU A 258 4.39 -0.55 19.28
CA LEU A 258 3.41 0.44 18.85
C LEU A 258 2.01 0.09 19.35
N ALA A 259 1.56 -1.16 19.17
CA ALA A 259 0.28 -1.62 19.66
C ALA A 259 0.19 -1.51 21.20
N ALA A 260 1.21 -1.97 21.92
CA ALA A 260 1.24 -1.94 23.38
C ALA A 260 1.22 -0.51 23.96
N ARG A 261 1.93 0.44 23.33
CA ARG A 261 1.90 1.86 23.74
C ARG A 261 0.55 2.53 23.45
N HIS A 262 -0.24 1.95 22.55
CA HIS A 262 -1.48 2.51 22.04
C HIS A 262 -2.62 1.49 22.10
N ASP A 263 -2.69 0.68 23.16
CA ASP A 263 -3.57 -0.51 23.31
C ASP A 263 -5.07 -0.20 23.20
N GLY A 264 -5.47 1.07 23.34
CA GLY A 264 -6.85 1.53 23.12
C GLY A 264 -7.21 1.87 21.68
N ILE A 265 -6.23 2.04 20.79
CA ILE A 265 -6.45 2.51 19.41
C ILE A 265 -5.72 1.69 18.34
N VAL A 266 -4.61 1.02 18.63
CA VAL A 266 -3.87 0.21 17.64
C VAL A 266 -4.01 -1.27 17.95
N ARG A 267 -4.52 -2.04 16.99
CA ARG A 267 -4.58 -3.50 17.06
C ARG A 267 -3.79 -4.12 15.92
N LEU A 268 -3.03 -5.17 16.25
CA LEU A 268 -2.14 -5.85 15.33
C LEU A 268 -2.58 -7.30 15.11
N HIS A 269 -2.74 -7.67 13.85
CA HIS A 269 -3.02 -9.02 13.39
C HIS A 269 -1.92 -9.46 12.44
N VAL A 270 -1.23 -10.54 12.79
CA VAL A 270 -0.20 -11.13 11.92
C VAL A 270 -0.75 -12.42 11.34
N VAL A 271 -0.69 -12.53 10.02
CA VAL A 271 -1.26 -13.64 9.26
C VAL A 271 -0.19 -14.28 8.40
N THR A 272 0.00 -15.60 8.55
CA THR A 272 0.94 -16.38 7.75
C THR A 272 0.20 -17.45 6.96
N THR A 273 0.63 -17.70 5.72
CA THR A 273 0.03 -18.78 4.89
C THR A 273 0.51 -20.17 5.30
N THR A 274 1.68 -20.26 5.93
CA THR A 274 2.23 -21.49 6.50
C THR A 274 2.47 -21.31 8.00
N GLY A 275 2.35 -22.39 8.77
CA GLY A 275 2.69 -22.38 10.20
C GLY A 275 4.20 -22.32 10.47
N GLU A 276 4.57 -22.30 11.75
CA GLU A 276 5.97 -22.57 12.13
C GLU A 276 6.35 -23.98 11.65
N PRO A 277 7.57 -24.16 11.11
CA PRO A 277 8.06 -25.50 10.85
C PRO A 277 8.05 -26.27 12.17
N VAL A 278 7.22 -27.32 12.25
CA VAL A 278 7.28 -28.26 13.36
C VAL A 278 8.62 -28.97 13.23
N VAL A 279 9.61 -28.54 13.99
CA VAL A 279 10.79 -29.35 14.24
C VAL A 279 10.30 -30.57 15.02
N SER A 280 10.06 -31.66 14.30
CA SER A 280 10.07 -32.98 14.91
C SER A 280 11.48 -33.15 15.44
N GLU A 281 11.66 -32.93 16.74
CA GLU A 281 12.79 -33.52 17.45
C GLU A 281 12.64 -35.03 17.28
N VAL A 282 13.36 -35.58 16.30
CA VAL A 282 13.67 -37.00 16.29
C VAL A 282 14.59 -37.19 17.48
N LEU A 283 14.01 -37.46 18.65
CA LEU A 283 14.73 -37.99 19.79
C LEU A 283 15.33 -39.31 19.31
N ALA A 284 16.62 -39.29 18.98
CA ALA A 284 17.38 -40.49 18.75
C ALA A 284 17.34 -41.31 20.03
N ASP A 285 16.83 -42.54 19.89
CA ASP A 285 16.79 -43.58 20.91
C ASP A 285 18.04 -43.59 21.79
N VAL A 286 17.88 -43.21 23.04
CA VAL A 286 18.70 -43.74 24.12
C VAL A 286 17.75 -44.46 25.06
N SER A 287 17.79 -45.78 24.95
CA SER A 287 17.13 -46.75 25.80
C SER A 287 17.39 -46.46 27.27
N ASP A 288 16.35 -46.15 28.04
CA ASP A 288 16.23 -46.74 29.38
C ASP A 288 14.76 -46.85 29.81
N SER A 289 14.42 -48.05 30.25
CA SER A 289 13.11 -48.49 30.68
C SER A 289 12.84 -48.02 32.11
N SER A 290 11.80 -47.19 32.29
CA SER A 290 10.94 -47.03 33.48
C SER A 290 10.65 -45.57 33.84
N ASN A 291 9.59 -45.01 33.28
CA ASN A 291 8.65 -44.18 34.04
C ASN A 291 7.44 -43.82 33.16
N SER A 292 6.24 -44.03 33.70
CA SER A 292 5.00 -43.50 33.14
C SER A 292 4.98 -41.99 33.34
N PHE A 293 5.47 -41.23 32.36
CA PHE A 293 5.26 -39.79 32.29
C PHE A 293 4.05 -39.51 31.41
N ASP A 294 3.02 -39.00 32.06
CA ASP A 294 1.85 -38.35 31.49
C ASP A 294 2.28 -37.32 30.43
N THR A 295 2.00 -37.60 29.16
CA THR A 295 2.19 -36.66 28.04
C THR A 295 1.01 -35.69 28.00
N SER A 296 0.80 -34.95 29.08
CA SER A 296 0.09 -33.68 29.00
C SER A 296 1.01 -32.70 28.29
N VAL A 297 0.77 -32.52 26.99
CA VAL A 297 1.28 -31.39 26.22
C VAL A 297 0.81 -30.12 26.93
N VAL A 298 1.69 -29.56 27.74
CA VAL A 298 1.50 -28.24 28.33
C VAL A 298 1.49 -27.25 27.16
N PRO A 299 0.43 -26.47 26.92
CA PRO A 299 0.50 -25.42 25.92
C PRO A 299 1.54 -24.41 26.41
N SER A 300 2.66 -24.27 25.69
CA SER A 300 3.59 -23.17 25.92
C SER A 300 2.92 -21.88 25.47
N ASP A 301 2.15 -21.28 26.38
CA ASP A 301 1.54 -19.98 26.25
C ASP A 301 2.64 -18.90 26.32
N SER A 302 3.15 -18.50 25.15
CA SER A 302 3.91 -17.24 24.86
C SER A 302 4.67 -17.28 23.52
N GLY A 303 4.17 -18.00 22.51
CA GLY A 303 4.61 -17.84 21.12
C GLY A 303 3.81 -16.73 20.41
N PRO A 304 4.31 -16.15 19.31
CA PRO A 304 3.49 -15.28 18.47
C PRO A 304 2.22 -16.03 18.03
N SER A 305 1.03 -15.54 18.40
CA SER A 305 -0.21 -16.05 17.83
C SER A 305 -0.32 -15.54 16.39
N TYR A 306 0.29 -16.27 15.46
CA TYR A 306 0.09 -16.06 14.03
C TYR A 306 -1.24 -16.68 13.62
N ARG A 307 -2.06 -15.93 12.90
CA ARG A 307 -3.27 -16.46 12.26
C ARG A 307 -2.85 -17.19 10.99
N LEU A 308 -3.41 -18.37 10.76
CA LEU A 308 -3.13 -19.14 9.54
C LEU A 308 -4.09 -18.72 8.41
N GLY A 309 -3.57 -18.45 7.22
CA GLY A 309 -4.35 -18.12 6.02
C GLY A 309 -3.84 -16.90 5.26
N HIS A 310 -4.71 -16.26 4.48
CA HIS A 310 -4.43 -14.96 3.87
C HIS A 310 -4.98 -13.82 4.73
N VAL A 311 -4.37 -12.63 4.62
CA VAL A 311 -4.86 -11.42 5.30
C VAL A 311 -6.31 -11.10 4.96
N THR A 312 -6.74 -11.40 3.73
CA THR A 312 -8.13 -11.24 3.29
C THR A 312 -9.08 -12.18 4.05
N ASP A 313 -8.65 -13.40 4.38
CA ASP A 313 -9.48 -14.35 5.13
C ASP A 313 -9.65 -13.87 6.57
N ALA A 314 -8.57 -13.37 7.17
CA ALA A 314 -8.57 -12.80 8.50
C ALA A 314 -9.50 -11.57 8.60
N VAL A 315 -9.36 -10.61 7.67
CA VAL A 315 -10.25 -9.44 7.59
C VAL A 315 -11.70 -9.87 7.32
N ALA A 316 -11.91 -10.87 6.44
CA ALA A 316 -13.25 -11.35 6.13
C ALA A 316 -13.94 -11.97 7.34
N ALA A 317 -13.20 -12.68 8.19
CA ALA A 317 -13.71 -13.27 9.43
C ALA A 317 -14.05 -12.20 10.48
N ASP A 318 -13.19 -11.20 10.66
CA ASP A 318 -13.35 -10.19 11.72
C ASP A 318 -14.46 -9.18 11.40
N PHE A 319 -14.68 -8.89 10.11
CA PHE A 319 -15.63 -7.88 9.64
C PHE A 319 -16.84 -8.48 8.90
N ALA A 320 -17.40 -9.58 9.39
CA ALA A 320 -18.29 -10.46 8.63
C ALA A 320 -19.56 -9.83 8.01
N SER A 321 -20.10 -8.73 8.55
CA SER A 321 -21.31 -8.09 8.02
C SER A 321 -21.04 -7.23 6.78
N ALA A 322 -22.06 -7.06 5.92
CA ALA A 322 -21.95 -6.36 4.64
C ALA A 322 -21.55 -4.88 4.76
N ASP A 323 -21.83 -4.23 5.89
CA ASP A 323 -21.52 -2.82 6.14
C ASP A 323 -20.51 -2.64 7.29
N ALA A 324 -19.79 -3.70 7.67
CA ALA A 324 -18.86 -3.70 8.81
C ALA A 324 -17.78 -2.60 8.72
N LEU A 325 -17.44 -2.17 7.50
CA LEU A 325 -16.42 -1.17 7.22
C LEU A 325 -17.00 0.14 6.67
N ALA A 326 -18.30 0.37 6.80
CA ALA A 326 -18.92 1.64 6.44
C ALA A 326 -18.29 2.80 7.24
N GLY A 327 -17.85 3.85 6.52
CA GLY A 327 -17.18 5.01 7.11
C GLY A 327 -15.69 4.82 7.44
N TRP A 328 -15.11 3.65 7.19
CA TRP A 328 -13.68 3.42 7.40
C TRP A 328 -12.83 4.06 6.30
N ARG A 329 -11.53 4.24 6.56
CA ARG A 329 -10.50 4.47 5.53
C ARG A 329 -9.56 3.28 5.50
N ALA A 330 -9.20 2.82 4.30
CA ALA A 330 -8.30 1.69 4.15
C ALA A 330 -7.00 2.10 3.44
N TYR A 331 -5.89 1.55 3.93
CA TYR A 331 -4.56 1.68 3.33
C TYR A 331 -4.02 0.29 3.00
N LEU A 332 -3.90 -0.03 1.72
CA LEU A 332 -3.57 -1.36 1.22
C LEU A 332 -2.23 -1.33 0.49
N CYS A 333 -1.23 -2.06 0.99
CA CYS A 333 0.12 -1.97 0.45
C CYS A 333 0.76 -3.35 0.27
N GLY A 334 1.31 -3.64 -0.92
CA GLY A 334 2.08 -4.87 -1.15
C GLY A 334 1.89 -5.47 -2.53
N ALA A 335 1.94 -6.80 -2.61
CA ALA A 335 1.85 -7.51 -3.88
C ALA A 335 0.47 -7.27 -4.55
N PRO A 336 0.42 -7.05 -5.88
CA PRO A 336 -0.83 -6.73 -6.57
C PRO A 336 -1.98 -7.71 -6.32
N PRO A 337 -1.81 -9.05 -6.35
CA PRO A 337 -2.91 -9.97 -6.08
C PRO A 337 -3.54 -9.78 -4.69
N MET A 338 -2.74 -9.43 -3.68
CA MET A 338 -3.24 -9.15 -2.34
C MET A 338 -4.02 -7.84 -2.31
N VAL A 339 -3.48 -6.77 -2.91
CA VAL A 339 -4.13 -5.46 -2.95
C VAL A 339 -5.47 -5.52 -3.71
N ASP A 340 -5.51 -6.24 -4.83
CA ASP A 340 -6.71 -6.42 -5.63
C ASP A 340 -7.79 -7.21 -4.87
N ALA A 341 -7.40 -8.33 -4.24
CA ALA A 341 -8.31 -9.15 -3.44
C ALA A 341 -8.84 -8.40 -2.20
N ALA A 342 -7.96 -7.68 -1.49
CA ALA A 342 -8.36 -6.84 -0.36
C ALA A 342 -9.31 -5.73 -0.82
N THR A 343 -9.00 -5.00 -1.90
CA THR A 343 -9.87 -3.94 -2.43
C THR A 343 -11.27 -4.46 -2.72
N ALA A 344 -11.39 -5.63 -3.38
CA ALA A 344 -12.68 -6.24 -3.68
C ALA A 344 -13.44 -6.62 -2.39
N LEU A 345 -12.75 -7.25 -1.44
CA LEU A 345 -13.33 -7.62 -0.15
C LEU A 345 -13.84 -6.40 0.62
N LEU A 346 -13.03 -5.35 0.77
CA LEU A 346 -13.41 -4.20 1.58
C LEU A 346 -14.63 -3.46 1.00
N ARG A 347 -14.72 -3.37 -0.33
CA ARG A 347 -15.91 -2.82 -1.00
C ARG A 347 -17.16 -3.64 -0.71
N ALA A 348 -17.04 -4.97 -0.76
CA ALA A 348 -18.12 -5.87 -0.40
C ALA A 348 -18.50 -5.80 1.10
N ARG A 349 -17.68 -5.14 1.93
CA ARG A 349 -17.91 -4.89 3.35
C ARG A 349 -18.26 -3.42 3.66
N GLY A 350 -18.61 -2.64 2.63
CA GLY A 350 -19.22 -1.31 2.79
C GLY A 350 -18.25 -0.14 2.82
N ILE A 351 -16.94 -0.35 2.60
CA ILE A 351 -16.03 0.79 2.45
C ILE A 351 -16.28 1.49 1.11
N ASP A 352 -16.35 2.82 1.11
CA ASP A 352 -16.43 3.59 -0.12
C ASP A 352 -15.17 3.41 -0.96
N ALA A 353 -15.31 3.28 -2.28
CA ALA A 353 -14.20 3.15 -3.20
C ALA A 353 -13.22 4.34 -3.16
N ALA A 354 -13.70 5.57 -2.89
CA ALA A 354 -12.88 6.77 -2.74
C ALA A 354 -11.99 6.74 -1.47
N HIS A 355 -12.32 5.85 -0.54
CA HIS A 355 -11.72 5.72 0.78
C HIS A 355 -10.79 4.51 0.91
N ILE A 356 -10.50 3.85 -0.22
CA ILE A 356 -9.47 2.81 -0.33
C ILE A 356 -8.24 3.40 -1.00
N TYR A 357 -7.19 3.58 -0.22
CA TYR A 357 -5.90 4.07 -0.66
C TYR A 357 -4.95 2.89 -0.87
N ALA A 358 -4.72 2.53 -2.14
CA ALA A 358 -3.97 1.35 -2.52
C ALA A 358 -2.60 1.70 -3.13
N ASP A 359 -1.56 0.99 -2.70
CA ASP A 359 -0.20 1.03 -3.23
C ASP A 359 0.27 -0.39 -3.60
N ALA A 360 0.06 -0.77 -4.86
CA ALA A 360 0.41 -2.09 -5.39
C ALA A 360 1.80 -2.09 -6.02
N PHE A 361 2.66 -3.00 -5.58
CA PHE A 361 4.06 -3.08 -5.98
C PHE A 361 4.21 -3.95 -7.24
N TYR A 362 4.02 -3.34 -8.40
CA TYR A 362 4.26 -4.03 -9.67
C TYR A 362 5.76 -4.18 -9.94
N ALA A 363 6.16 -5.39 -10.30
CA ALA A 363 7.43 -5.56 -10.99
C ALA A 363 7.32 -4.85 -12.35
N ASN A 364 8.20 -3.89 -12.63
CA ASN A 364 8.36 -3.40 -13.99
C ASN A 364 8.80 -4.57 -14.87
N ALA A 365 8.16 -4.72 -16.03
CA ALA A 365 8.70 -5.58 -17.08
C ALA A 365 10.15 -5.16 -17.35
N ALA A 366 11.04 -6.15 -17.41
CA ALA A 366 12.45 -5.94 -17.68
C ALA A 366 12.67 -5.28 -19.05
#